data_AF-A0A429MIN1-F1
#
_entry.id   AF-A0A429MIN1-F1
#
_cell.length_a   1.000
_cell.length_b   1.000
_cell.length_c   1.000
_cell.angle_alpha   90.00
_cell.angle_beta   90.00
_cell.angle_gamma   90.00
#
_symmetry.space_group_name_H-M   'P 1'
#
loop_
_entity.id
_entity.type
_entity.pdbx_description
1 polymer ?
#
loop_
_entity_poly.entity_id
_entity_poly.type
_entity_poly.pdbx_seq_one_letter_code
_entity_poly.pdbx_strand_id
1 'polypeptide(L)'
;MLYTEIPTQRPVTPLLDAIDHPQQLRQLEHSQLLQVADELRQYILYAAGQSGGHFGANLGVVELTVALHYCFNTPNDRLVWDVGHQAYPHKILTGRREQITTIRAKNGLAAFPAREESVFDTFGVGHSSTAISAGLGMSLARRYQKDPCEVVCIVGDGAMTAGMAFEAMNDAVAHDADLIVVLNDNDMSISCSTGGFAKHLAAIWEKG
;
A
#
# COMPACT_ATOMS: atom_id res chain seq x y z
N MET A 1 10.70 8.99 17.25
CA MET A 1 12.16 9.21 17.23
C MET A 1 12.59 9.49 15.79
N LEU A 2 13.59 10.34 15.57
CA LEU A 2 14.22 10.48 14.24
C LEU A 2 15.26 9.36 14.08
N TYR A 3 15.08 8.50 13.07
CA TYR A 3 16.02 7.43 12.75
C TYR A 3 17.14 8.00 11.88
N THR A 4 18.37 8.04 12.40
CA THR A 4 19.53 8.60 11.69
C THR A 4 20.43 7.54 11.07
N GLU A 5 20.24 6.27 11.43
CA GLU A 5 21.03 5.13 10.95
C GLU A 5 20.12 3.94 10.63
N ILE A 6 20.53 3.11 9.67
CA ILE A 6 19.84 1.86 9.34
C ILE A 6 20.21 0.81 10.40
N PRO A 7 19.23 0.16 11.07
CA PRO A 7 19.53 -0.87 12.06
C PRO A 7 20.28 -2.05 11.42
N THR A 8 21.41 -2.43 12.02
CA THR A 8 22.20 -3.59 11.60
C THR A 8 21.73 -4.89 12.25
N GLN A 9 20.97 -4.79 13.34
CA GLN A 9 20.36 -5.90 14.05
C GLN A 9 18.84 -5.80 13.97
N ARG A 10 18.18 -6.95 14.10
CA ARG A 10 16.72 -7.01 14.11
C ARG A 10 16.18 -6.19 15.30
N PRO A 11 15.28 -5.22 15.08
CA PRO A 11 14.70 -4.44 16.16
C PRO A 11 13.77 -5.30 17.02
N VAL A 12 13.60 -4.89 18.28
CA VAL A 12 12.62 -5.50 19.20
C VAL A 12 11.26 -4.88 18.92
N THR A 13 10.30 -5.67 18.45
CA THR A 13 9.02 -5.18 17.94
C THR A 13 7.85 -5.96 18.55
N PRO A 14 7.59 -5.86 19.87
CA PRO A 14 6.71 -6.78 20.58
C PRO A 14 5.24 -6.75 20.13
N LEU A 15 4.71 -5.60 19.68
CA LEU A 15 3.35 -5.55 19.15
C LEU A 15 3.30 -6.09 17.72
N LEU A 16 4.25 -5.69 16.87
CA LEU A 16 4.34 -6.20 15.51
C LEU A 16 4.54 -7.71 15.53
N ASP A 17 5.38 -8.23 16.42
CA ASP A 17 5.71 -9.66 16.58
C ASP A 17 4.46 -10.51 16.85
N ALA A 18 3.42 -9.93 17.48
CA ALA A 18 2.13 -10.55 17.74
C ALA A 18 1.14 -10.49 16.56
N ILE A 19 1.49 -9.81 15.46
CA ILE A 19 0.67 -9.65 14.27
C ILE A 19 1.29 -10.45 13.12
N ASP A 20 0.69 -11.58 12.79
CA ASP A 20 0.99 -12.32 11.56
C ASP A 20 0.00 -11.96 10.46
N HIS A 21 -1.25 -11.66 10.80
CA HIS A 21 -2.32 -11.34 9.86
C HIS A 21 -3.14 -10.11 10.30
N PRO A 22 -3.83 -9.42 9.36
CA PRO A 22 -4.58 -8.19 9.66
C PRO A 22 -5.66 -8.35 10.74
N GLN A 23 -6.17 -9.56 10.96
CA GLN A 23 -7.13 -9.83 12.03
C GLN A 23 -6.57 -9.52 13.42
N GLN A 24 -5.29 -9.84 13.68
CA GLN A 24 -4.64 -9.56 14.96
C GLN A 24 -4.43 -8.05 15.15
N LEU A 25 -4.09 -7.34 14.07
CA LEU A 25 -4.00 -5.87 14.10
C LEU A 25 -5.33 -5.23 14.51
N ARG A 26 -6.46 -5.75 14.01
CA ARG A 26 -7.81 -5.26 14.35
C ARG A 26 -8.27 -5.56 15.78
N GLN A 27 -7.54 -6.39 16.52
CA GLN A 27 -7.83 -6.69 17.94
C GLN A 27 -7.12 -5.74 18.90
N LEU A 28 -6.19 -4.91 18.40
CA LEU A 28 -5.48 -3.94 19.21
C LEU A 28 -6.35 -2.72 19.52
N GLU A 29 -6.08 -2.09 20.65
CA GLU A 29 -6.65 -0.80 20.99
C GLU A 29 -6.13 0.29 20.03
N HIS A 30 -6.96 1.28 19.71
CA HIS A 30 -6.56 2.39 18.81
C HIS A 30 -5.27 3.09 19.25
N SER A 31 -5.05 3.21 20.56
CA SER A 31 -3.85 3.82 21.14
C SER A 31 -2.56 3.05 20.83
N GLN A 32 -2.65 1.76 20.49
CA GLN A 32 -1.52 0.91 20.17
C GLN A 32 -1.09 1.02 18.70
N LEU A 33 -1.94 1.55 17.81
CA LEU A 33 -1.66 1.60 16.37
C LEU A 33 -0.44 2.46 16.02
N LEU A 34 -0.21 3.54 16.77
CA LEU A 34 0.99 4.37 16.61
C LEU A 34 2.26 3.58 16.94
N GLN A 35 2.23 2.75 17.99
CA GLN A 35 3.36 1.90 18.34
C GLN A 35 3.58 0.82 17.28
N VAL A 36 2.51 0.21 16.74
CA VAL A 36 2.64 -0.72 15.61
C VAL A 36 3.28 -0.04 14.39
N ALA A 37 2.88 1.19 14.07
CA ALA A 37 3.48 1.94 12.98
C ALA A 37 4.98 2.20 13.21
N ASP A 38 5.37 2.58 14.43
CA ASP A 38 6.79 2.77 14.78
C ASP A 38 7.61 1.47 14.70
N GLU A 39 7.09 0.37 15.23
CA GLU A 39 7.74 -0.95 15.16
C GLU A 39 7.84 -1.45 13.72
N LEU A 40 6.79 -1.29 12.92
CA LEU A 40 6.76 -1.62 11.50
C LEU A 40 7.80 -0.81 10.72
N ARG A 41 7.89 0.50 10.99
CA ARG A 41 8.91 1.37 10.41
C ARG A 41 10.31 0.89 10.74
N GLN A 42 10.60 0.58 12.01
CA GLN A 42 11.92 0.04 12.42
C GLN A 42 12.25 -1.26 11.69
N TYR A 43 11.28 -2.16 11.60
CA TYR A 43 11.49 -3.44 10.93
C TYR A 43 11.74 -3.27 9.43
N ILE A 44 11.02 -2.36 8.76
CA ILE A 44 11.26 -2.02 7.35
C ILE A 44 12.66 -1.46 7.15
N LEU A 45 13.12 -0.55 8.03
CA LEU A 45 14.47 0.00 7.98
C LEU A 45 15.52 -1.13 8.03
N TYR A 46 15.39 -2.03 9.00
CA TYR A 46 16.26 -3.20 9.13
C TYR A 46 16.23 -4.09 7.88
N ALA A 47 15.04 -4.48 7.43
CA ALA A 47 14.84 -5.36 6.28
C ALA A 47 15.42 -4.80 4.97
N ALA A 48 15.23 -3.50 4.74
CA ALA A 48 15.78 -2.81 3.58
C ALA A 48 17.31 -2.77 3.62
N GLY A 49 17.92 -2.65 4.81
CA GLY A 49 19.36 -2.77 5.00
C GLY A 49 19.93 -4.16 4.62
N GLN A 50 19.12 -5.22 4.72
CA GLN A 50 19.54 -6.58 4.36
C GLN A 50 19.36 -6.89 2.86
N SER A 51 18.24 -6.44 2.27
CA SER A 51 17.80 -6.84 0.92
C SER A 51 18.08 -5.80 -0.17
N GLY A 52 18.26 -4.53 0.20
CA GLY A 52 18.25 -3.40 -0.73
C GLY A 52 16.90 -3.17 -1.43
N GLY A 53 16.79 -2.12 -2.26
CA GLY A 53 15.57 -1.84 -3.04
C GLY A 53 14.84 -0.54 -2.64
N HIS A 54 13.54 -0.47 -2.96
CA HIS A 54 12.74 0.75 -2.78
C HIS A 54 12.54 1.04 -1.29
N PHE A 55 13.12 2.13 -0.81
CA PHE A 55 13.13 2.46 0.61
C PHE A 55 12.17 3.59 0.97
N GLY A 56 12.30 4.75 0.31
CA GLY A 56 11.52 5.94 0.64
C GLY A 56 10.00 5.74 0.50
N ALA A 57 9.57 5.10 -0.59
CA ALA A 57 8.14 4.86 -0.85
C ALA A 57 7.45 4.01 0.24
N ASN A 58 8.16 3.01 0.80
CA ASN A 58 7.61 2.14 1.84
C ASN A 58 7.49 2.87 3.19
N LEU A 59 8.42 3.77 3.51
CA LEU A 59 8.39 4.54 4.76
C LEU A 59 7.27 5.58 4.78
N GLY A 60 6.92 6.13 3.61
CA GLY A 60 5.87 7.15 3.48
C GLY A 60 4.45 6.63 3.65
N VAL A 61 4.23 5.31 3.59
CA VAL A 61 2.89 4.70 3.66
C VAL A 61 2.69 3.79 4.87
N VAL A 62 3.59 3.82 5.86
CA VAL A 62 3.50 2.95 7.06
C VAL A 62 2.18 3.16 7.80
N GLU A 63 1.87 4.39 8.20
CA GLU A 63 0.64 4.73 8.92
C GLU A 63 -0.59 4.42 8.08
N LEU A 64 -0.55 4.77 6.78
CA LEU A 64 -1.62 4.46 5.85
C LEU A 64 -1.87 2.95 5.80
N THR A 65 -0.83 2.13 5.70
CA THR A 65 -0.97 0.68 5.59
C THR A 65 -1.53 0.07 6.87
N VAL A 66 -1.11 0.56 8.04
CA VAL A 66 -1.69 0.17 9.33
C VAL A 66 -3.18 0.52 9.36
N ALA A 67 -3.54 1.76 9.00
CA ALA A 67 -4.93 2.20 8.97
C ALA A 67 -5.78 1.37 7.99
N LEU A 68 -5.29 1.09 6.79
CA LEU A 68 -5.99 0.28 5.80
C LEU A 68 -6.29 -1.13 6.33
N HIS A 69 -5.29 -1.82 6.89
CA HIS A 69 -5.51 -3.17 7.42
C HIS A 69 -6.32 -3.20 8.72
N TYR A 70 -6.32 -2.10 9.46
CA TYR A 70 -7.17 -1.93 10.64
C TYR A 70 -8.63 -1.69 10.26
N CYS A 71 -8.91 -0.84 9.27
CA CYS A 71 -10.26 -0.47 8.87
C CYS A 71 -10.93 -1.50 7.94
N PHE A 72 -10.17 -2.16 7.07
CA PHE A 72 -10.71 -3.06 6.04
C PHE A 72 -10.47 -4.54 6.38
N ASN A 73 -11.47 -5.37 6.10
CA ASN A 73 -11.45 -6.81 6.33
C ASN A 73 -10.81 -7.56 5.16
N THR A 74 -9.51 -7.34 4.95
CA THR A 74 -8.73 -8.07 3.94
C THR A 74 -8.58 -9.56 4.33
N PRO A 75 -8.63 -10.51 3.37
CA PRO A 75 -8.64 -10.31 1.92
C PRO A 75 -10.03 -10.23 1.29
N ASN A 76 -11.12 -10.23 2.08
CA ASN A 76 -12.47 -10.08 1.54
C ASN A 76 -12.62 -8.73 0.83
N ASP A 77 -12.27 -7.68 1.57
CA ASP A 77 -12.07 -6.34 1.03
C ASP A 77 -10.77 -6.31 0.23
N ARG A 78 -10.79 -5.56 -0.87
CA ARG A 78 -9.72 -5.56 -1.86
C ARG A 78 -8.86 -4.33 -1.70
N LEU A 79 -7.58 -4.52 -1.35
CA LEU A 79 -6.56 -3.48 -1.46
C LEU A 79 -5.78 -3.69 -2.76
N VAL A 80 -5.80 -2.68 -3.63
CA VAL A 80 -5.10 -2.67 -4.91
C VAL A 80 -4.00 -1.61 -4.87
N TRP A 81 -2.74 -2.05 -4.78
CA TRP A 81 -1.59 -1.17 -4.69
C TRP A 81 -1.05 -0.83 -6.08
N ASP A 82 -1.11 0.43 -6.52
CA ASP A 82 -0.56 0.83 -7.81
C ASP A 82 0.97 0.74 -7.82
N VAL A 83 1.56 0.23 -8.91
CA VAL A 83 2.98 -0.19 -9.07
C VAL A 83 3.41 -1.29 -8.09
N GLY A 84 3.06 -1.19 -6.80
CA GLY A 84 3.38 -2.16 -5.76
C GLY A 84 4.68 -1.87 -4.99
N HIS A 85 5.48 -0.90 -5.43
CA HIS A 85 6.79 -0.60 -4.85
C HIS A 85 6.74 -0.07 -3.40
N GLN A 86 5.58 0.39 -2.96
CA GLN A 86 5.27 0.88 -1.61
C GLN A 86 4.56 -0.15 -0.71
N ALA A 87 4.48 -1.42 -1.14
CA ALA A 87 3.68 -2.45 -0.46
C ALA A 87 4.49 -3.33 0.52
N TYR A 88 5.70 -2.96 0.95
CA TYR A 88 6.43 -3.74 1.95
C TYR A 88 5.71 -3.78 3.31
N PRO A 89 5.18 -2.66 3.85
CA PRO A 89 4.38 -2.72 5.07
C PRO A 89 3.17 -3.65 4.93
N HIS A 90 2.55 -3.67 3.74
CA HIS A 90 1.44 -4.56 3.42
C HIS A 90 1.88 -6.03 3.47
N LYS A 91 2.98 -6.39 2.82
CA LYS A 91 3.52 -7.76 2.87
C LYS A 91 3.84 -8.19 4.32
N ILE A 92 4.46 -7.30 5.10
CA ILE A 92 4.80 -7.56 6.51
C ILE A 92 3.55 -7.86 7.35
N LEU A 93 2.50 -7.03 7.25
CA LEU A 93 1.25 -7.17 8.01
C LEU A 93 0.34 -8.31 7.52
N THR A 94 0.74 -9.03 6.47
CA THR A 94 -0.06 -10.09 5.83
C THR A 94 0.69 -11.43 5.76
N GLY A 95 1.47 -11.73 6.80
CA GLY A 95 2.06 -13.04 7.04
C GLY A 95 3.44 -13.25 6.46
N ARG A 96 4.03 -12.21 5.85
CA ARG A 96 5.32 -12.31 5.14
C ARG A 96 6.44 -11.52 5.81
N ARG A 97 6.28 -11.14 7.09
CA ARG A 97 7.30 -10.41 7.86
C ARG A 97 8.66 -11.08 7.78
N GLU A 98 8.76 -12.35 8.15
CA GLU A 98 10.03 -13.09 8.21
C GLU A 98 10.70 -13.28 6.84
N GLN A 99 9.91 -13.27 5.77
CA GLN A 99 10.39 -13.47 4.41
C GLN A 99 10.81 -12.16 3.74
N ILE A 100 10.53 -10.99 4.33
CA ILE A 100 10.75 -9.69 3.68
C ILE A 100 12.22 -9.44 3.33
N THR A 101 13.15 -9.99 4.11
CA THR A 101 14.60 -9.88 3.87
C THR A 101 15.05 -10.63 2.60
N THR A 102 14.20 -11.48 2.04
CA THR A 102 14.45 -12.23 0.80
C THR A 102 13.86 -11.55 -0.44
N ILE A 103 13.22 -10.38 -0.29
CA ILE A 103 12.54 -9.70 -1.39
C ILE A 103 13.50 -9.46 -2.56
N ARG A 104 13.04 -9.71 -3.79
CA ARG A 104 13.81 -9.64 -5.05
C ARG A 104 14.90 -10.69 -5.22
N ALA A 105 15.14 -11.55 -4.23
CA ALA A 105 16.06 -12.67 -4.36
C ALA A 105 15.41 -13.80 -5.17
N LYS A 106 16.25 -14.63 -5.82
CA LYS A 106 15.79 -15.86 -6.45
C LYS A 106 15.12 -16.74 -5.40
N ASN A 107 13.89 -17.19 -5.66
CA ASN A 107 13.05 -17.96 -4.73
C ASN A 107 12.64 -17.22 -3.45
N GLY A 108 12.85 -15.90 -3.39
CA GLY A 108 12.34 -15.03 -2.32
C GLY A 108 11.04 -14.33 -2.73
N LEU A 109 10.61 -13.35 -1.93
CA LEU A 109 9.40 -12.57 -2.24
C LEU A 109 9.56 -11.74 -3.52
N ALA A 110 8.46 -11.59 -4.25
CA ALA A 110 8.34 -10.67 -5.36
C ALA A 110 8.50 -9.21 -4.89
N ALA A 111 9.07 -8.39 -5.76
CA ALA A 111 9.29 -6.96 -5.50
C ALA A 111 7.98 -6.18 -5.30
N PHE A 112 6.90 -6.69 -5.87
CA PHE A 112 5.58 -6.09 -5.92
C PHE A 112 4.53 -7.11 -5.46
N PRO A 113 3.30 -6.70 -5.15
CA PRO A 113 2.19 -7.61 -4.93
C PRO A 113 2.02 -8.58 -6.11
N ALA A 114 1.93 -9.87 -5.79
CA ALA A 114 1.78 -10.95 -6.74
C ALA A 114 0.69 -11.90 -6.24
N ARG A 115 -0.32 -12.17 -7.07
CA ARG A 115 -1.52 -12.91 -6.67
C ARG A 115 -1.21 -14.35 -6.26
N GLU A 116 -0.19 -14.93 -6.87
CA GLU A 116 0.30 -16.28 -6.57
C GLU A 116 1.11 -16.33 -5.27
N GLU A 117 1.62 -15.19 -4.79
CA GLU A 117 2.39 -15.09 -3.54
C GLU A 117 1.48 -15.00 -2.31
N SER A 118 0.33 -14.32 -2.41
CA SER A 118 -0.55 -14.10 -1.27
C SER A 118 -1.99 -13.81 -1.68
N VAL A 119 -2.94 -14.32 -0.89
CA VAL A 119 -4.38 -13.99 -1.01
C VAL A 119 -4.68 -12.51 -0.74
N PHE A 120 -3.76 -11.81 -0.07
CA PHE A 120 -3.86 -10.38 0.22
C PHE A 120 -3.41 -9.50 -0.97
N ASP A 121 -2.66 -10.07 -1.92
CA ASP A 121 -2.18 -9.39 -3.12
C ASP A 121 -3.28 -9.51 -4.21
N THR A 122 -4.32 -8.69 -4.09
CA THR A 122 -5.57 -8.88 -4.86
C THR A 122 -5.42 -8.64 -6.37
N PHE A 123 -4.38 -7.91 -6.78
CA PHE A 123 -4.03 -7.66 -8.17
C PHE A 123 -2.51 -7.73 -8.36
N GLY A 124 -2.06 -8.30 -9.47
CA GLY A 124 -0.64 -8.34 -9.82
C GLY A 124 -0.24 -7.02 -10.47
N VAL A 125 0.84 -6.41 -9.97
CA VAL A 125 1.26 -5.06 -10.39
C VAL A 125 2.74 -4.98 -10.73
N GLY A 126 3.12 -3.88 -11.39
CA GLY A 126 4.48 -3.55 -11.75
C GLY A 126 4.53 -2.30 -12.65
N HIS A 127 3.61 -2.21 -13.61
CA HIS A 127 3.33 -0.97 -14.32
C HIS A 127 2.44 -0.03 -13.48
N SER A 128 2.62 1.27 -13.68
CA SER A 128 1.84 2.30 -12.98
C SER A 128 0.46 2.51 -13.60
N SER A 129 -0.41 3.15 -12.81
CA SER A 129 -1.70 3.73 -13.23
C SER A 129 -2.78 2.70 -13.55
N THR A 130 -2.59 1.46 -13.11
CA THR A 130 -3.49 0.32 -13.39
C THR A 130 -4.49 0.05 -12.26
N ALA A 131 -4.23 0.56 -11.04
CA ALA A 131 -4.99 0.17 -9.85
C ALA A 131 -6.47 0.58 -9.91
N ILE A 132 -6.79 1.77 -10.41
CA ILE A 132 -8.18 2.26 -10.47
C ILE A 132 -9.00 1.43 -11.47
N SER A 133 -8.44 1.14 -12.64
CA SER A 133 -9.10 0.30 -13.65
C SER A 133 -9.30 -1.14 -13.15
N ALA A 134 -8.29 -1.70 -12.49
CA ALA A 134 -8.40 -3.01 -11.86
C ALA A 134 -9.46 -3.03 -10.76
N GLY A 135 -9.46 -2.01 -9.89
CA GLY A 135 -10.45 -1.83 -8.83
C GLY A 135 -11.87 -1.72 -9.38
N LEU A 136 -12.08 -0.92 -10.43
CA LEU A 136 -13.35 -0.81 -11.14
C LEU A 136 -13.87 -2.18 -11.58
N GLY A 137 -13.03 -2.98 -12.25
CA GLY A 137 -13.40 -4.34 -12.64
C GLY A 137 -13.79 -5.22 -11.45
N MET A 138 -13.05 -5.13 -10.33
CA MET A 138 -13.37 -5.86 -9.10
C MET A 138 -14.72 -5.43 -8.51
N SER A 139 -14.96 -4.13 -8.39
CA SER A 139 -16.20 -3.57 -7.82
C SER A 139 -17.42 -4.01 -8.62
N LEU A 140 -17.36 -3.88 -9.95
CA LEU A 140 -18.45 -4.31 -10.83
C LEU A 140 -18.68 -5.83 -10.74
N ALA A 141 -17.60 -6.63 -10.76
CA ALA A 141 -17.72 -8.08 -10.64
C ALA A 141 -18.40 -8.51 -9.33
N ARG A 142 -18.02 -7.89 -8.19
CA ARG A 142 -18.63 -8.15 -6.88
C ARG A 142 -20.12 -7.81 -6.85
N ARG A 143 -20.50 -6.66 -7.44
CA ARG A 143 -21.91 -6.26 -7.61
C ARG A 143 -22.69 -7.31 -8.40
N TYR A 144 -22.18 -7.77 -9.54
CA TYR A 144 -22.84 -8.79 -10.35
C TYR A 144 -22.98 -10.14 -9.63
N GLN A 145 -22.01 -10.48 -8.78
CA GLN A 145 -22.03 -11.69 -7.96
C GLN A 145 -22.96 -11.56 -6.73
N LYS A 146 -23.50 -10.37 -6.46
CA LYS A 146 -24.29 -10.06 -5.24
C LYS A 146 -23.52 -10.33 -3.95
N ASP A 147 -22.21 -10.09 -3.98
CA ASP A 147 -21.28 -10.25 -2.87
C ASP A 147 -20.43 -8.97 -2.74
N PRO A 148 -21.05 -7.84 -2.32
CA PRO A 148 -20.34 -6.57 -2.25
C PRO A 148 -19.25 -6.61 -1.18
N CYS A 149 -18.13 -5.97 -1.48
CA CYS A 149 -17.03 -5.74 -0.55
C CYS A 149 -16.42 -4.37 -0.83
N GLU A 150 -15.62 -3.87 0.10
CA GLU A 150 -14.87 -2.64 -0.13
C GLU A 150 -13.76 -2.90 -1.16
N VAL A 151 -13.57 -1.96 -2.09
CA VAL A 151 -12.48 -1.97 -3.06
C VAL A 151 -11.74 -0.66 -2.96
N VAL A 152 -10.48 -0.74 -2.51
CA VAL A 152 -9.63 0.39 -2.21
C VAL A 152 -8.40 0.38 -3.10
N CYS A 153 -8.26 1.42 -3.93
CA CYS A 153 -7.13 1.63 -4.81
C CYS A 153 -6.14 2.61 -4.16
N ILE A 154 -4.92 2.17 -3.89
CA ILE A 154 -3.85 2.98 -3.32
C ILE A 154 -2.95 3.44 -4.47
N VAL A 155 -2.95 4.74 -4.76
CA VAL A 155 -2.33 5.32 -5.96
C VAL A 155 -1.40 6.45 -5.55
N GLY A 156 -0.18 6.50 -6.12
CA GLY A 156 0.71 7.64 -5.96
C GLY A 156 0.31 8.81 -6.88
N ASP A 157 0.65 10.03 -6.50
CA ASP A 157 0.50 11.24 -7.33
C ASP A 157 1.12 11.09 -8.73
N GLY A 158 2.30 10.47 -8.84
CA GLY A 158 2.92 10.18 -10.13
C GLY A 158 2.08 9.27 -11.03
N ALA A 159 1.45 8.23 -10.47
CA ALA A 159 0.59 7.30 -11.21
C ALA A 159 -0.73 7.95 -11.65
N MET A 160 -1.20 8.96 -10.93
CA MET A 160 -2.39 9.73 -11.35
C MET A 160 -2.17 10.56 -12.61
N THR A 161 -0.92 10.81 -13.03
CA THR A 161 -0.63 11.63 -14.22
C THR A 161 -0.90 10.91 -15.54
N ALA A 162 -1.05 9.58 -15.54
CA ALA A 162 -1.25 8.82 -16.77
C ALA A 162 -2.72 8.79 -17.20
N GLY A 163 -2.95 8.74 -18.52
CA GLY A 163 -4.29 8.71 -19.10
C GLY A 163 -5.18 7.56 -18.60
N MET A 164 -4.59 6.38 -18.35
CA MET A 164 -5.33 5.22 -17.84
C MET A 164 -6.01 5.49 -16.49
N ALA A 165 -5.36 6.23 -15.60
CA ALA A 165 -5.96 6.59 -14.30
C ALA A 165 -7.18 7.50 -14.49
N PHE A 166 -7.08 8.51 -15.37
CA PHE A 166 -8.19 9.41 -15.69
C PHE A 166 -9.35 8.70 -16.39
N GLU A 167 -9.04 7.84 -17.37
CA GLU A 167 -10.05 7.04 -18.07
C GLU A 167 -10.79 6.14 -17.09
N ALA A 168 -10.07 5.44 -16.21
CA ALA A 168 -10.67 4.56 -15.21
C ALA A 168 -11.55 5.31 -14.21
N MET A 169 -11.16 6.51 -13.78
CA MET A 169 -12.01 7.35 -12.91
C MET A 169 -13.29 7.79 -13.63
N ASN A 170 -13.18 8.21 -14.89
CA ASN A 170 -14.34 8.61 -15.68
C ASN A 170 -15.29 7.42 -15.89
N ASP A 171 -14.74 6.24 -16.16
CA ASP A 171 -15.51 5.01 -16.35
C ASP A 171 -16.18 4.52 -15.05
N ALA A 172 -15.50 4.68 -13.91
CA ALA A 172 -16.06 4.38 -12.59
C ALA A 172 -17.32 5.20 -12.30
N VAL A 173 -17.32 6.49 -12.66
CA VAL A 173 -18.51 7.35 -12.53
C VAL A 173 -19.61 6.91 -13.50
N ALA A 174 -19.26 6.60 -14.74
CA ALA A 174 -20.24 6.16 -15.75
C ALA A 174 -20.99 4.89 -15.35
N HIS A 175 -20.33 4.02 -14.56
CA HIS A 175 -20.89 2.75 -14.08
C HIS A 175 -21.36 2.79 -12.62
N ASP A 176 -21.37 3.97 -11.99
CA ASP A 176 -21.73 4.16 -10.58
C ASP A 176 -20.98 3.16 -9.67
N ALA A 177 -19.67 2.99 -9.91
CA ALA A 177 -18.84 1.99 -9.25
C ALA A 177 -18.60 2.34 -7.78
N ASP A 178 -18.59 1.33 -6.92
CA ASP A 178 -18.32 1.50 -5.50
C ASP A 178 -16.81 1.31 -5.26
N LEU A 179 -16.08 2.42 -5.16
CA LEU A 179 -14.61 2.45 -5.12
C LEU A 179 -14.12 3.54 -4.17
N ILE A 180 -13.10 3.20 -3.38
CA ILE A 180 -12.33 4.16 -2.61
C ILE A 180 -10.98 4.34 -3.29
N VAL A 181 -10.62 5.57 -3.66
CA VAL A 181 -9.29 5.90 -4.18
C VAL A 181 -8.52 6.67 -3.12
N VAL A 182 -7.43 6.09 -2.63
CA VAL A 182 -6.50 6.76 -1.72
C VAL A 182 -5.32 7.29 -2.53
N LEU A 183 -5.25 8.62 -2.62
CA LEU A 183 -4.13 9.33 -3.24
C LEU A 183 -3.02 9.53 -2.21
N ASN A 184 -1.91 8.82 -2.39
CA ASN A 184 -0.66 9.06 -1.66
C ASN A 184 0.12 10.17 -2.38
N ASP A 185 -0.13 11.41 -2.00
CA ASP A 185 0.54 12.59 -2.52
C ASP A 185 1.77 12.92 -1.67
N ASN A 186 2.95 12.75 -2.26
CA ASN A 186 4.24 13.05 -1.63
C ASN A 186 5.12 13.95 -2.51
N ASP A 187 4.54 14.61 -3.51
CA ASP A 187 5.22 15.43 -4.54
C ASP A 187 6.32 14.70 -5.33
N MET A 188 6.34 13.37 -5.30
CA MET A 188 7.44 12.55 -5.81
C MET A 188 6.96 11.36 -6.66
N SER A 189 7.49 11.30 -7.88
CA SER A 189 7.56 10.06 -8.67
C SER A 189 8.92 9.38 -8.40
N ILE A 190 9.66 8.94 -9.44
CA ILE A 190 11.10 8.64 -9.29
C ILE A 190 11.90 9.95 -9.12
N SER A 191 11.48 10.99 -9.81
CA SER A 191 11.89 12.39 -9.64
C SER A 191 10.71 13.21 -9.12
N CYS A 192 10.92 14.48 -8.74
CA CYS A 192 9.82 15.38 -8.37
C CYS A 192 8.67 15.30 -9.38
N SER A 193 7.45 15.26 -8.86
CA SER A 193 6.25 15.26 -9.69
C SER A 193 6.13 16.58 -10.44
N THR A 194 5.74 16.52 -11.71
CA THR A 194 5.63 17.68 -12.59
C THR A 194 4.28 17.70 -13.31
N GLY A 195 3.94 18.84 -13.91
CA GLY A 195 2.71 18.99 -14.71
C GLY A 195 1.58 19.71 -13.96
N GLY A 196 0.44 19.84 -14.65
CA GLY A 196 -0.71 20.61 -14.17
C GLY A 196 -1.39 19.99 -12.95
N PHE A 197 -1.41 18.67 -12.87
CA PHE A 197 -2.03 17.94 -11.75
C PHE A 197 -1.25 18.13 -10.43
N ALA A 198 0.07 17.97 -10.44
CA ALA A 198 0.92 18.23 -9.28
C ALA A 198 0.76 19.68 -8.77
N LYS A 199 0.77 20.67 -9.68
CA LYS A 199 0.51 22.07 -9.32
C LYS A 199 -0.87 22.30 -8.72
N HIS A 200 -1.88 21.57 -9.19
CA HIS A 200 -3.23 21.66 -8.66
C HIS A 200 -3.33 21.11 -7.23
N LEU A 201 -2.69 19.96 -6.96
CA LEU A 201 -2.64 19.38 -5.61
C LEU A 201 -1.92 20.33 -4.63
N ALA A 202 -0.75 20.86 -5.00
CA ALA A 202 -0.04 21.85 -4.19
C ALA A 202 -0.92 23.07 -3.86
N ALA A 203 -1.71 23.56 -4.81
CA ALA A 203 -2.63 24.68 -4.59
C ALA A 203 -3.82 24.35 -3.66
N ILE A 204 -4.17 23.07 -3.49
CA ILE A 204 -5.16 22.63 -2.49
C ILE A 204 -4.53 22.69 -1.10
N TRP A 205 -3.28 22.23 -0.94
CA TRP A 205 -2.54 22.29 0.32
C TRP A 205 -2.31 23.72 0.80
N GLU A 206 -1.93 24.64 -0.09
CA GLU A 206 -1.71 26.05 0.26
C GLU A 206 -2.95 26.78 0.79
N LYS A 207 -4.15 26.22 0.56
CA LYS A 207 -5.43 26.81 0.99
C LYS A 207 -5.97 26.23 2.30
N GLY A 208 -5.37 25.18 2.84
CA GLY A 208 -5.74 24.53 4.11
C GLY A 208 -4.84 24.97 5.25
#